data_AF-A0A2N1PG31-F1
#
_entry.id   AF-A0A2N1PG31-F1
#
_cell.length_a   1.000
_cell.length_b   1.000
_cell.length_c   1.000
_cell.angle_alpha   90.00
_cell.angle_beta   90.00
_cell.angle_gamma   90.00
#
_symmetry.space_group_name_H-M   'P 1'
#
loop_
_entity.id
_entity.type
_entity.pdbx_description
1 polymer ?
#
loop_
_entity_poly.entity_id
_entity_poly.type
_entity_poly.pdbx_seq_one_letter_code
_entity_poly.pdbx_strand_id
1 'polypeptide(L)'
;YFSRATIPYVRDKNLKADYYKHHGIYAYRRDFLDTFTKLPEGKLEKLEALEQLRALEYGYKIKCVITPHDSVEVDNEQELDRVRQILLARK
;
A
#
# COMPACT_ATOMS: atom_id res chain seq x y z
N TYR A 1 6.24 -6.24 6.06
CA TYR A 1 7.13 -5.21 5.46
C TYR A 1 6.52 -4.78 4.13
N PHE A 2 6.76 -3.55 3.69
CA PHE A 2 6.26 -3.01 2.42
C PHE A 2 7.44 -2.77 1.49
N SER A 3 7.26 -3.00 0.20
CA SER A 3 8.34 -2.90 -0.78
C SER A 3 7.74 -2.56 -2.13
N ARG A 4 8.46 -1.77 -2.94
CA ARG A 4 8.13 -1.59 -4.35
C ARG A 4 8.50 -2.81 -5.18
N ALA A 5 9.53 -3.54 -4.77
CA ALA A 5 9.87 -4.82 -5.36
C ALA A 5 8.94 -5.92 -4.86
N THR A 6 8.65 -6.89 -5.74
CA THR A 6 7.91 -8.10 -5.40
C THR A 6 8.70 -8.91 -4.36
N ILE A 7 8.12 -9.09 -3.17
CA ILE A 7 8.71 -9.84 -2.06
C ILE A 7 7.72 -10.87 -1.50
N PRO A 8 8.18 -12.07 -1.12
CA PRO A 8 9.56 -12.55 -1.19
C PRO A 8 9.99 -12.90 -2.63
N TYR A 9 11.29 -12.83 -2.91
CA TYR A 9 11.84 -13.39 -4.15
C TYR A 9 11.82 -14.91 -4.10
N VAL A 10 11.16 -15.55 -5.07
CA VAL A 10 11.05 -17.01 -5.17
C VAL A 10 12.20 -17.56 -6.00
N ARG A 11 13.26 -18.04 -5.31
CA ARG A 11 14.44 -18.63 -5.97
C ARG A 11 14.15 -19.97 -6.65
N ASP A 12 13.41 -20.84 -5.97
CA ASP A 12 13.02 -22.16 -6.49
C ASP A 12 11.72 -22.03 -7.28
N LYS A 13 11.78 -22.29 -8.58
CA LYS A 13 10.64 -22.15 -9.50
C LYS A 13 9.49 -23.14 -9.22
N ASN A 14 9.72 -24.16 -8.41
CA ASN A 14 8.69 -25.11 -7.99
C ASN A 14 7.86 -24.60 -6.81
N LEU A 15 8.32 -23.54 -6.14
CA LEU A 15 7.60 -22.92 -5.04
C LEU A 15 6.75 -21.75 -5.54
N LYS A 16 5.72 -21.42 -4.78
CA LYS A 16 4.89 -20.24 -4.99
C LYS A 16 4.88 -19.42 -3.71
N ALA A 17 4.76 -18.11 -3.85
CA ALA A 17 4.56 -17.18 -2.75
C ALA A 17 3.26 -16.41 -2.97
N ASP A 18 2.58 -16.11 -1.88
CA ASP A 18 1.44 -15.20 -1.88
C ASP A 18 1.95 -13.76 -1.83
N TYR A 19 1.44 -12.94 -2.75
CA TYR A 19 1.74 -11.51 -2.80
C TYR A 19 0.48 -10.72 -2.48
N TYR A 20 0.64 -9.68 -1.66
CA TYR A 20 -0.45 -8.79 -1.30
C TYR A 20 -0.15 -7.39 -1.85
N LYS A 21 -1.11 -6.83 -2.60
CA LYS A 21 -1.08 -5.42 -3.00
C LYS A 21 -1.53 -4.57 -1.81
N HIS A 22 -0.75 -3.54 -1.49
CA HIS A 22 -1.14 -2.58 -0.48
C HIS A 22 -2.09 -1.52 -1.07
N HIS A 23 -3.27 -1.36 -0.48
CA HIS A 23 -4.17 -0.25 -0.80
C HIS A 23 -3.85 0.93 0.13
N GLY A 24 -3.70 2.13 -0.44
CA GLY A 24 -3.35 3.37 0.27
C GLY A 24 -4.43 3.94 1.19
N ILE A 25 -5.18 3.09 1.90
CA ILE A 25 -6.23 3.49 2.84
C ILE A 25 -5.70 3.27 4.25
N TYR A 26 -5.66 4.35 5.03
CA TYR A 26 -5.12 4.34 6.38
C TYR A 26 -6.13 4.84 7.40
N ALA A 27 -6.04 4.31 8.60
CA ALA A 27 -6.75 4.81 9.77
C ALA A 27 -5.72 5.07 10.88
N TYR A 28 -5.67 6.30 11.37
CA TYR A 28 -4.74 6.73 12.40
C TYR A 28 -5.47 7.14 13.67
N ARG A 29 -4.86 6.88 14.83
CA ARG A 29 -5.22 7.60 16.04
C ARG A 29 -4.66 9.02 15.94
N ARG A 30 -5.38 10.00 16.47
CA ARG A 30 -4.99 11.42 16.36
C ARG A 30 -3.62 11.70 16.98
N ASP A 31 -3.41 11.24 18.21
CA ASP A 31 -2.15 11.36 18.95
C ASP A 31 -0.96 10.74 18.21
N PHE A 32 -1.18 9.59 17.57
CA PHE A 32 -0.16 8.95 16.76
C PHE A 32 0.13 9.75 15.49
N LEU A 33 -0.88 10.33 14.82
CA LEU A 33 -0.67 11.15 13.62
C LEU A 33 0.19 12.38 13.93
N ASP A 34 -0.05 13.05 15.06
CA ASP A 34 0.77 14.17 15.55
C ASP A 34 2.21 13.76 15.84
N THR A 35 2.42 12.52 16.27
CA THR A 35 3.74 11.94 16.51
C THR A 35 4.42 11.60 15.19
N PHE A 36 3.73 10.89 14.32
CA PHE A 36 4.22 10.36 13.04
C PHE A 36 4.73 11.47 12.12
N THR A 37 3.96 12.56 12.01
CA THR A 37 4.31 13.73 11.19
C THR A 37 5.57 14.47 11.66
N LYS A 38 5.98 14.28 12.92
CA LYS A 38 7.20 14.88 13.50
C LYS A 38 8.40 13.95 13.46
N LEU A 39 8.21 12.68 13.11
CA LEU A 39 9.32 11.75 12.94
C LEU A 39 10.18 12.21 11.75
N PRO A 40 11.51 12.22 11.89
CA PRO A 40 12.38 12.43 10.74
C PRO A 40 12.13 11.37 9.67
N GLU A 41 12.37 11.76 8.41
CA GLU A 41 12.25 10.85 7.28
C GLU A 41 13.20 9.65 7.43
N GLY A 42 12.66 8.45 7.25
CA GLY A 42 13.39 7.20 7.42
C GLY A 42 14.35 6.89 6.26
N LYS A 43 15.29 5.96 6.47
CA LYS A 43 16.19 5.51 5.41
C LYS A 43 15.45 4.65 4.41
N LEU A 44 14.64 3.71 4.88
CA LEU A 44 13.88 2.81 4.01
C LEU A 44 12.77 3.57 3.29
N GLU A 45 12.12 4.50 3.97
CA GLU A 45 11.20 5.44 3.33
C GLU A 45 11.85 6.13 2.13
N LYS A 46 13.06 6.71 2.26
CA LYS A 46 13.76 7.36 1.14
C LYS A 46 14.09 6.41 -0.01
N LEU A 47 14.55 5.20 0.32
CA LEU A 47 14.99 4.22 -0.66
C LEU A 47 13.81 3.66 -1.48
N GLU A 48 12.69 3.41 -0.81
CA GLU A 48 11.48 2.83 -1.42
C GLU A 48 10.47 3.90 -1.86
N ALA A 49 10.65 5.15 -1.42
CA ALA A 49 9.62 6.21 -1.47
C ALA A 49 8.24 5.69 -1.00
N LEU A 50 8.23 5.12 0.20
CA LEU A 50 7.06 4.57 0.90
C LEU A 50 6.99 5.14 2.33
N GLU A 51 6.13 6.15 2.55
CA GLU A 51 6.00 6.90 3.81
C GLU A 51 5.75 5.99 5.03
N GLN A 52 4.92 4.95 4.86
CA GLN A 52 4.56 4.04 5.95
C GLN A 52 5.74 3.23 6.50
N LEU A 53 6.86 3.15 5.76
CA LEU A 53 8.09 2.54 6.27
C LEU A 53 8.69 3.34 7.42
N ARG A 54 8.51 4.67 7.45
CA ARG A 54 8.95 5.52 8.57
C ARG A 54 8.38 5.03 9.90
N ALA A 55 7.10 4.67 9.94
CA ALA A 55 6.47 4.17 11.15
C ALA A 55 7.15 2.87 11.62
N LEU A 56 7.45 1.96 10.70
CA LEU A 56 8.12 0.70 11.00
C LEU A 56 9.57 0.93 11.47
N GLU A 57 10.30 1.83 10.82
CA GLU A 57 11.70 2.17 11.16
C GLU A 57 11.83 2.74 12.58
N TYR A 58 10.86 3.54 13.02
CA TYR A 58 10.81 4.09 14.38
C TYR A 58 10.13 3.17 15.40
N GLY A 59 9.92 1.89 15.05
CA GLY A 59 9.45 0.85 15.98
C GLY A 59 7.94 0.81 16.21
N TYR A 60 7.16 1.58 15.46
CA TYR A 60 5.70 1.50 15.50
C TYR A 60 5.18 0.31 14.69
N LYS A 61 3.96 -0.12 15.02
CA LYS A 61 3.30 -1.25 14.37
C LYS A 61 2.17 -0.75 13.48
N ILE A 62 2.07 -1.33 12.29
CA ILE A 62 0.95 -1.12 11.37
C ILE A 62 0.13 -2.42 11.34
N LYS A 63 -1.17 -2.30 11.60
CA LYS A 63 -2.10 -3.41 11.42
C LYS A 63 -2.63 -3.40 10.00
N CYS A 64 -2.43 -4.49 9.27
CA CYS A 64 -3.00 -4.70 7.94
C CYS A 64 -4.17 -5.69 8.02
N VAL A 65 -5.16 -5.51 7.14
CA VAL A 65 -6.29 -6.43 6.96
C VAL A 65 -6.42 -6.78 5.48
N ILE A 66 -6.74 -8.04 5.18
CA ILE A 66 -6.94 -8.50 3.79
C ILE A 66 -8.40 -8.23 3.41
N THR A 67 -8.60 -7.74 2.19
CA THR A 67 -9.92 -7.51 1.60
C THR A 67 -10.02 -8.26 0.27
N PRO A 68 -11.19 -8.84 -0.07
CA PRO A 68 -11.41 -9.40 -1.41
C PRO A 68 -11.68 -8.31 -2.47
N HIS A 69 -11.86 -7.06 -2.06
CA HIS A 69 -12.15 -5.95 -2.97
C HIS A 69 -10.87 -5.33 -3.51
N ASP A 70 -10.77 -5.25 -4.82
CA ASP A 70 -9.73 -4.46 -5.49
C ASP A 70 -10.19 -3.00 -5.66
N SER A 71 -9.24 -2.07 -5.66
CA SER A 71 -9.47 -0.67 -5.98
C SER A 71 -9.32 -0.46 -7.48
N VAL A 72 -10.28 0.22 -8.11
CA VAL A 72 -10.11 0.71 -9.47
C VAL A 72 -9.45 2.08 -9.40
N GLU A 73 -8.18 2.14 -9.78
CA GLU A 73 -7.39 3.36 -9.89
C GLU A 73 -7.76 4.10 -11.18
N VAL A 74 -7.65 5.43 -11.16
CA VAL A 74 -7.95 6.31 -12.30
C VAL A 74 -6.86 7.36 -12.39
N ASP A 75 -5.79 7.00 -13.07
CA ASP A 75 -4.60 7.81 -13.29
C ASP A 75 -4.49 8.26 -14.75
N ASN A 76 -5.25 7.65 -15.67
CA ASN A 76 -5.30 8.01 -17.09
C ASN A 76 -6.72 7.96 -17.68
N GLU A 77 -6.86 8.46 -18.92
CA GLU A 77 -8.16 8.54 -19.62
C GLU A 77 -8.77 7.14 -19.87
N GLN A 78 -7.93 6.13 -20.18
CA GLN A 78 -8.41 4.78 -20.42
C GLN A 78 -9.03 4.16 -19.15
N GLU A 79 -8.44 4.42 -17.98
CA GLU A 79 -8.97 4.00 -16.69
C GLU A 79 -10.25 4.74 -16.31
N LEU A 80 -10.35 6.03 -16.66
CA LEU A 80 -11.57 6.81 -16.46
C LEU A 80 -12.73 6.21 -17.25
N ASP A 81 -12.51 5.88 -18.52
CA ASP A 81 -13.53 5.24 -19.36
C ASP A 81 -13.94 3.88 -18.81
N ARG A 82 -12.99 3.09 -18.30
CA ARG A 82 -13.28 1.82 -17.62
C ARG A 82 -14.19 2.03 -16.41
N VAL A 83 -13.90 3.00 -15.55
CA VAL A 83 -14.74 3.29 -14.38
C VAL A 83 -16.13 3.78 -14.80
N ARG A 84 -16.23 4.62 -15.84
CA ARG A 84 -17.53 5.05 -16.39
C ARG A 84 -18.40 3.85 -16.79
N GLN A 85 -17.84 2.88 -17.50
CA GLN A 85 -18.57 1.67 -17.89
C GLN A 85 -19.03 0.86 -16.68
N ILE A 86 -18.17 0.70 -15.66
CA ILE A 86 -18.52 -0.01 -14.43
C ILE A 86 -19.69 0.67 -13.70
N LEU A 87 -19.68 2.00 -13.62
CA LEU A 87 -20.74 2.77 -12.95
C LEU A 87 -22.06 2.72 -13.72
N LEU A 88 -22.02 2.81 -15.05
CA LEU A 88 -23.22 2.72 -15.89
C LEU A 88 -23.85 1.32 -15.85
N ALA A 89 -23.05 0.27 -15.81
CA ALA A 89 -23.53 -1.12 -15.72
C ALA A 89 -24.11 -1.50 -14.34
N ARG A 90 -23.97 -0.63 -13.33
CA ARG A 90 -24.52 -0.82 -11.97
C ARG A 90 -25.90 -0.17 -11.77
N LYS A 91 -26.40 0.57 -12.77
CA LYS A 91 -27.79 1.05 -12.79
C LYS A 91 -28.73 -0.04 -13.28
#